data_AF-A0AAE4SDG5-F1
#
_entry.id   AF-A0AAE4SDG5-F1
#
_cell.length_a   1.000
_cell.length_b   1.000
_cell.length_c   1.000
_cell.angle_alpha   90.00
_cell.angle_beta   90.00
_cell.angle_gamma   90.00
#
_symmetry.space_group_name_H-M   'P 1'
#
loop_
_entity.id
_entity.type
_entity.pdbx_description
1 polymer ?
#
loop_
_entity_poly.entity_id
_entity_poly.type
_entity_poly.pdbx_seq_one_letter_code
_entity_poly.pdbx_strand_id
1 'polypeptide(L)'
;MGYTAKFLLMAFFSIVLFMVILSCVSIVLDSADSGIESNNQPAYSGVNYSQTNNSNLNETTVNRTEAVNVSLTNNSAVNASSQSAFSTTYHSQTYTWKYDGREWSYSISIPDDAYSYYQNKSHTRGDYNQYALSDYDRKILGQLVDSFREQGIQNNYTDDEVVLNIITFIQAMPYTSDSVTTGYDEYPRYPIETLADGGGDCEDSSILAAALLSEMGYGTVLLVFPGHMALGVAGSDNLTGSYYEYKGVRYYYVETTIPGPKIGQVPPGVQSSSAKIYPMVQVPQLTANVTSTFVNADSHYAYYEIYCNITNQGPGTAQNVSAYIYAEAPPFDSTKAWTPQHDIFIGNFSEDGTGYAKATLRVPRGEQARFACVIYGDNFPSKDYYFKSFYQS
;
A
#
# COMPACT_ATOMS: atom_id res chain seq x y z
N MET A 1 15.94 -44.20 -22.20
CA MET A 1 17.29 -44.50 -21.66
C MET A 1 18.23 -43.44 -22.20
N GLY A 2 19.02 -42.69 -21.41
CA GLY A 2 19.02 -42.59 -19.95
C GLY A 2 19.99 -41.51 -19.44
N TYR A 3 19.47 -40.61 -18.60
CA TYR A 3 20.11 -39.80 -17.53
C TYR A 3 21.50 -39.09 -17.66
N THR A 4 21.51 -37.88 -17.08
CA THR A 4 22.59 -37.16 -16.35
C THR A 4 23.76 -36.47 -17.06
N ALA A 5 23.70 -35.13 -17.08
CA ALA A 5 24.74 -34.21 -16.58
C ALA A 5 24.08 -32.84 -16.27
N LYS A 6 23.68 -32.57 -15.02
CA LYS A 6 24.43 -31.88 -13.93
C LYS A 6 24.49 -30.34 -14.05
N PHE A 7 23.94 -29.68 -13.02
CA PHE A 7 24.05 -28.23 -12.75
C PHE A 7 25.50 -27.78 -12.59
N LEU A 8 25.76 -26.49 -12.87
CA LEU A 8 26.87 -25.75 -12.26
C LEU A 8 26.41 -24.34 -11.87
N LEU A 9 26.42 -24.07 -10.57
CA LEU A 9 26.19 -22.75 -9.97
C LEU A 9 27.53 -22.22 -9.47
N MET A 10 28.00 -21.08 -9.97
CA MET A 10 29.01 -20.29 -9.25
C MET A 10 29.07 -18.83 -9.74
N ALA A 11 29.09 -17.90 -8.79
CA ALA A 11 29.28 -16.49 -9.05
C ALA A 11 30.78 -16.17 -9.23
N PHE A 12 31.10 -15.32 -10.21
CA PHE A 12 32.44 -14.75 -10.41
C PHE A 12 32.34 -13.29 -10.84
N PHE A 13 32.35 -12.36 -9.87
CA PHE A 13 32.89 -11.01 -10.06
C PHE A 13 33.31 -10.41 -8.71
N SER A 14 34.58 -10.65 -8.37
CA SER A 14 35.34 -9.88 -7.39
C SER A 14 36.81 -9.88 -7.86
N ILE A 15 37.61 -8.93 -7.36
CA ILE A 15 38.97 -8.63 -7.83
C ILE A 15 39.01 -8.05 -9.27
N VAL A 16 38.73 -6.75 -9.42
CA VAL A 16 39.71 -5.72 -9.85
C VAL A 16 39.14 -4.33 -9.49
N LEU A 17 39.49 -3.77 -8.32
CA LEU A 17 39.76 -2.33 -8.13
C LEU A 17 40.29 -2.03 -6.72
N PHE A 18 41.54 -2.41 -6.42
CA PHE A 18 42.20 -1.97 -5.18
C PHE A 18 43.69 -1.70 -5.39
N MET A 19 44.01 -0.62 -6.09
CA MET A 19 45.36 -0.07 -6.17
C MET A 19 45.28 1.46 -6.38
N VAL A 20 46.27 2.18 -5.85
CA VAL A 20 46.38 3.66 -5.78
C VAL A 20 45.59 4.32 -4.64
N ILE A 21 46.04 4.09 -3.40
CA ILE A 21 46.20 5.16 -2.41
C ILE A 21 47.60 5.02 -1.78
N LEU A 22 48.48 5.99 -2.00
CA LEU A 22 49.62 6.27 -1.12
C LEU A 22 50.16 7.68 -1.36
N SER A 23 50.79 8.26 -0.32
CA SER A 23 51.18 9.67 -0.17
C SER A 23 49.98 10.64 -0.05
N CYS A 24 49.91 11.53 0.95
CA CYS A 24 50.86 11.86 2.02
C CYS A 24 50.32 11.60 3.43
N VAL A 25 51.21 11.16 4.34
CA VAL A 25 50.97 11.07 5.78
C VAL A 25 51.84 12.12 6.49
N SER A 26 51.27 12.83 7.48
CA SER A 26 51.95 13.36 8.69
C SER A 26 50.89 13.99 9.62
N ILE A 27 50.59 13.40 10.80
CA ILE A 27 51.18 13.73 12.14
C ILE A 27 50.60 15.06 12.67
N VAL A 28 49.86 15.15 13.79
CA VAL A 28 50.01 14.64 15.19
C VAL A 28 48.62 14.21 15.75
N LEU A 29 48.41 13.00 16.31
CA LEU A 29 48.26 12.60 17.76
C LEU A 29 47.27 13.43 18.62
N ASP A 30 46.55 12.88 19.62
CA ASP A 30 46.83 11.67 20.42
C ASP A 30 45.57 10.97 21.05
N SER A 31 45.71 9.69 21.43
CA SER A 31 44.97 8.83 22.42
C SER A 31 43.44 8.97 22.65
N ALA A 32 42.61 7.93 22.85
CA ALA A 32 42.75 6.46 22.96
C ALA A 32 41.42 5.82 22.46
N ASP A 33 41.34 4.63 21.84
CA ASP A 33 41.50 3.26 22.38
C ASP A 33 40.60 2.96 23.61
N SER A 34 39.78 1.90 23.69
CA SER A 34 39.72 0.63 22.93
C SER A 34 38.31 -0.01 22.88
N GLY A 35 38.01 -0.88 21.89
CA GLY A 35 37.17 -2.07 22.16
C GLY A 35 36.06 -2.51 21.18
N ILE A 36 36.40 -3.48 20.32
CA ILE A 36 35.58 -4.66 19.89
C ILE A 36 34.31 -4.49 19.02
N GLU A 37 34.37 -5.21 17.90
CA GLU A 37 33.34 -5.86 17.02
C GLU A 37 31.90 -5.98 17.58
N SER A 38 30.82 -6.01 16.78
CA SER A 38 30.60 -6.82 15.57
C SER A 38 29.35 -6.43 14.76
N ASN A 39 29.18 -6.98 13.55
CA ASN A 39 28.04 -6.73 12.64
C ASN A 39 26.71 -7.32 13.13
N ASN A 40 25.58 -6.73 12.71
CA ASN A 40 24.30 -7.45 12.55
C ASN A 40 23.34 -6.76 11.55
N GLN A 41 23.23 -7.31 10.34
CA GLN A 41 22.01 -7.15 9.53
C GLN A 41 21.12 -8.37 9.76
N PRO A 42 19.81 -8.22 10.07
CA PRO A 42 18.90 -9.35 10.15
C PRO A 42 18.71 -10.02 8.78
N ALA A 43 18.98 -11.32 8.70
CA ALA A 43 18.60 -12.13 7.55
C ALA A 43 17.14 -12.58 7.67
N TYR A 44 16.41 -12.64 6.55
CA TYR A 44 15.11 -13.32 6.50
C TYR A 44 15.29 -14.82 6.80
N SER A 45 14.49 -15.34 7.73
CA SER A 45 14.47 -16.77 8.09
C SER A 45 13.04 -17.22 8.30
N GLY A 46 12.59 -18.19 7.51
CA GLY A 46 11.24 -18.75 7.63
C GLY A 46 11.04 -19.54 8.93
N VAL A 47 9.85 -19.41 9.53
CA VAL A 47 9.49 -20.12 10.76
C VAL A 47 8.85 -21.45 10.43
N ASN A 48 9.50 -22.55 10.80
CA ASN A 48 8.90 -23.88 10.81
C ASN A 48 8.05 -24.06 12.08
N TYR A 49 6.79 -24.46 11.92
CA TYR A 49 5.93 -24.86 13.05
C TYR A 49 6.17 -26.32 13.44
N SER A 50 6.44 -26.57 14.72
CA SER A 50 6.44 -27.92 15.30
C SER A 50 5.66 -27.93 16.61
N GLN A 51 4.57 -28.71 16.68
CA GLN A 51 3.80 -28.88 17.90
C GLN A 51 4.50 -29.83 18.88
N THR A 52 4.61 -29.46 20.15
CA THR A 52 4.89 -30.40 21.25
C THR A 52 4.09 -30.05 22.49
N ASN A 53 3.11 -30.89 22.83
CA ASN A 53 2.54 -30.94 24.17
C ASN A 53 3.50 -31.65 25.12
N ASN A 54 3.85 -31.05 26.26
CA ASN A 54 3.95 -31.82 27.50
C ASN A 54 3.75 -30.95 28.74
N SER A 55 3.80 -31.58 29.91
CA SER A 55 3.12 -31.18 31.13
C SER A 55 4.04 -31.01 32.35
N ASN A 56 3.47 -30.40 33.39
CA ASN A 56 3.85 -30.50 34.81
C ASN A 56 5.12 -29.76 35.31
N LEU A 57 4.83 -28.66 36.02
CA LEU A 57 5.15 -28.43 37.44
C LEU A 57 6.60 -28.55 37.93
N ASN A 58 7.07 -27.47 38.55
CA ASN A 58 7.54 -27.52 39.94
C ASN A 58 7.27 -26.17 40.63
N GLU A 59 6.76 -26.21 41.86
CA GLU A 59 6.56 -25.01 42.70
C GLU A 59 7.81 -24.71 43.54
N THR A 60 7.96 -23.46 43.98
CA THR A 60 8.55 -23.18 45.30
C THR A 60 7.93 -21.91 45.88
N THR A 61 7.38 -22.00 47.10
CA THR A 61 6.40 -21.05 47.62
C THR A 61 6.94 -20.23 48.79
N VAL A 62 6.67 -18.91 48.82
CA VAL A 62 6.77 -18.09 50.04
C VAL A 62 5.54 -17.18 50.16
N ASN A 63 4.77 -17.38 51.23
CA ASN A 63 3.68 -16.52 51.70
C ASN A 63 4.24 -15.55 52.79
N ARG A 64 3.59 -14.51 53.34
CA ARG A 64 2.19 -14.03 53.44
C ARG A 64 2.27 -12.54 53.92
N THR A 65 1.23 -11.68 54.03
CA THR A 65 -0.24 -11.73 53.88
C THR A 65 -0.68 -10.46 53.10
N GLU A 66 -1.75 -9.66 53.30
CA GLU A 66 -2.87 -9.51 54.26
C GLU A 66 -4.25 -9.48 53.52
N ALA A 67 -5.33 -9.15 54.24
CA ALA A 67 -6.69 -8.94 53.70
C ALA A 67 -7.35 -7.75 54.47
N VAL A 68 -8.52 -7.20 54.14
CA VAL A 68 -9.85 -7.81 54.37
C VAL A 68 -10.97 -7.07 53.61
N ASN A 69 -11.92 -7.87 53.11
CA ASN A 69 -13.31 -7.65 52.68
C ASN A 69 -14.03 -6.30 52.94
N VAL A 70 -14.86 -5.90 51.96
CA VAL A 70 -16.29 -5.56 52.17
C VAL A 70 -17.12 -6.20 51.03
N SER A 71 -18.33 -6.68 51.32
CA SER A 71 -19.23 -7.35 50.35
C SER A 71 -20.64 -6.75 50.39
N LEU A 72 -21.26 -6.48 49.22
CA LEU A 72 -22.64 -5.98 49.13
C LEU A 72 -23.46 -6.76 48.08
N THR A 73 -24.36 -7.60 48.61
CA THR A 73 -25.66 -8.08 48.05
C THR A 73 -25.96 -8.00 46.55
N ASN A 74 -26.24 -9.15 45.95
CA ASN A 74 -27.15 -9.24 44.80
C ASN A 74 -28.56 -8.77 45.20
N ASN A 75 -29.18 -7.87 44.42
CA ASN A 75 -30.35 -8.21 43.60
C ASN A 75 -30.83 -7.01 42.76
N SER A 76 -30.75 -7.10 41.44
CA SER A 76 -31.57 -6.35 40.48
C SER A 76 -31.39 -6.96 39.09
N ALA A 77 -32.49 -7.27 38.40
CA ALA A 77 -32.43 -7.77 37.03
C ALA A 77 -32.07 -6.62 36.07
N VAL A 78 -30.83 -6.59 35.60
CA VAL A 78 -30.42 -5.75 34.48
C VAL A 78 -30.61 -6.56 33.20
N ASN A 79 -31.31 -5.99 32.21
CA ASN A 79 -31.60 -6.68 30.96
C ASN A 79 -30.30 -7.16 30.29
N ALA A 80 -30.25 -8.45 29.94
CA ALA A 80 -29.31 -8.96 28.97
C ALA A 80 -29.67 -8.37 27.59
N SER A 81 -29.24 -7.13 27.35
CA SER A 81 -29.21 -6.57 26.00
C SER A 81 -28.34 -7.51 25.16
N SER A 82 -28.97 -8.21 24.22
CA SER A 82 -28.27 -9.11 23.33
C SER A 82 -27.24 -8.30 22.55
N GLN A 83 -25.95 -8.56 22.78
CA GLN A 83 -24.96 -8.29 21.75
C GLN A 83 -25.43 -9.07 20.52
N SER A 84 -25.93 -8.34 19.52
CA SER A 84 -26.19 -8.91 18.21
C SER A 84 -24.85 -9.47 17.74
N ALA A 85 -24.80 -10.78 17.49
CA ALA A 85 -23.66 -11.34 16.79
C ALA A 85 -23.65 -10.66 15.42
N PHE A 86 -22.64 -9.82 15.17
CA PHE A 86 -22.45 -9.20 13.85
C PHE A 86 -22.20 -10.34 12.86
N SER A 87 -23.25 -10.69 12.14
CA SER A 87 -23.22 -11.73 11.11
C SER A 87 -22.49 -11.15 9.90
N THR A 88 -21.16 -11.25 9.88
CA THR A 88 -20.36 -10.96 8.68
C THR A 88 -20.93 -11.75 7.51
N THR A 89 -21.50 -11.05 6.55
CA THR A 89 -21.92 -11.59 5.26
C THR A 89 -20.73 -11.58 4.30
N TYR A 90 -20.80 -12.42 3.26
CA TYR A 90 -19.69 -12.63 2.33
C TYR A 90 -20.17 -12.72 0.87
N HIS A 91 -19.66 -11.83 0.01
CA HIS A 91 -19.60 -12.04 -1.44
C HIS A 91 -18.71 -13.25 -1.73
N SER A 92 -19.31 -14.35 -2.18
CA SER A 92 -18.58 -15.58 -2.49
C SER A 92 -18.63 -15.89 -3.98
N GLN A 93 -17.47 -15.96 -4.63
CA GLN A 93 -17.33 -16.18 -6.07
C GLN A 93 -16.47 -17.40 -6.33
N THR A 94 -16.76 -18.16 -7.40
CA THR A 94 -16.01 -19.36 -7.77
C THR A 94 -15.53 -19.30 -9.21
N TYR A 95 -14.22 -19.41 -9.36
CA TYR A 95 -13.52 -19.37 -10.64
C TYR A 95 -13.18 -20.77 -11.12
N THR A 96 -13.18 -20.97 -12.43
CA THR A 96 -12.60 -22.18 -13.05
C THR A 96 -11.77 -21.79 -14.26
N TRP A 97 -10.58 -22.38 -14.39
CA TRP A 97 -9.64 -22.09 -15.49
C TRP A 97 -8.89 -23.36 -15.90
N LYS A 98 -8.09 -23.28 -16.98
CA LYS A 98 -7.33 -24.41 -17.50
C LYS A 98 -5.84 -24.10 -17.57
N TYR A 99 -5.03 -24.87 -16.85
CA TYR A 99 -3.58 -24.74 -16.81
C TYR A 99 -2.93 -26.13 -16.77
N ASP A 100 -1.79 -26.31 -17.44
CA ASP A 100 -1.10 -27.61 -17.61
C ASP A 100 -2.03 -28.75 -18.09
N GLY A 101 -3.00 -28.42 -18.96
CA GLY A 101 -3.99 -29.39 -19.47
C GLY A 101 -5.02 -29.88 -18.43
N ARG A 102 -5.04 -29.30 -17.22
CA ARG A 102 -5.97 -29.63 -16.13
C ARG A 102 -7.01 -28.53 -15.95
N GLU A 103 -8.16 -28.89 -15.41
CA GLU A 103 -9.16 -27.95 -14.91
C GLU A 103 -8.88 -27.64 -13.44
N TRP A 104 -8.82 -26.34 -13.12
CA TRP A 104 -8.61 -25.81 -11.79
C TRP A 104 -9.85 -25.07 -11.32
N SER A 105 -10.02 -24.96 -10.00
CA SER A 105 -11.13 -24.25 -9.37
C SER A 105 -10.67 -23.56 -8.09
N TYR A 106 -11.16 -22.36 -7.82
CA TYR A 106 -10.95 -21.65 -6.57
C TYR A 106 -12.22 -20.88 -6.18
N SER A 107 -12.67 -21.08 -4.94
CA SER A 107 -13.78 -20.33 -4.35
C SER A 107 -13.23 -19.31 -3.37
N ILE A 108 -13.44 -18.02 -3.64
CA ILE A 108 -13.14 -16.92 -2.72
C ILE A 108 -14.39 -16.55 -1.93
N SER A 109 -14.24 -16.18 -0.66
CA SER A 109 -15.29 -15.57 0.15
C SER A 109 -14.77 -14.25 0.71
N ILE A 110 -15.20 -13.16 0.10
CA ILE A 110 -14.83 -11.77 0.42
C ILE A 110 -15.85 -11.24 1.43
N PRO A 111 -15.43 -10.73 2.59
CA PRO A 111 -16.34 -10.06 3.53
C PRO A 111 -17.06 -8.87 2.87
N ASP A 112 -18.36 -8.72 3.11
CA ASP A 112 -19.17 -7.63 2.54
C ASP A 112 -18.67 -6.25 2.95
N ASP A 113 -18.07 -6.12 4.15
CA ASP A 113 -17.45 -4.89 4.63
C ASP A 113 -16.13 -4.57 3.90
N ALA A 114 -15.35 -5.59 3.51
CA ALA A 114 -14.17 -5.42 2.66
C ALA A 114 -14.52 -5.00 1.23
N TYR A 115 -15.59 -5.57 0.64
CA TYR A 115 -16.10 -5.12 -0.66
C TYR A 115 -16.69 -3.70 -0.57
N SER A 116 -17.53 -3.44 0.43
CA SER A 116 -18.13 -2.12 0.67
C SER A 116 -17.08 -1.03 0.97
N TYR A 117 -15.97 -1.38 1.62
CA TYR A 117 -14.85 -0.49 1.87
C TYR A 117 -14.25 0.05 0.55
N TYR A 118 -13.97 -0.82 -0.41
CA TYR A 118 -13.43 -0.39 -1.70
C TYR A 118 -14.45 0.38 -2.54
N GLN A 119 -15.72 -0.07 -2.56
CA GLN A 119 -16.83 0.65 -3.19
C GLN A 119 -16.99 2.11 -2.69
N ASN A 120 -16.56 2.41 -1.45
CA ASN A 120 -16.59 3.75 -0.85
C ASN A 120 -15.22 4.47 -0.85
N LYS A 121 -14.16 3.84 -1.38
CA LYS A 121 -12.86 4.48 -1.60
C LYS A 121 -12.92 5.35 -2.87
N SER A 122 -11.81 5.97 -3.26
CA SER A 122 -11.80 6.83 -4.46
C SER A 122 -11.44 6.04 -5.72
N HIS A 123 -12.33 6.09 -6.72
CA HIS A 123 -12.11 5.54 -8.06
C HIS A 123 -11.60 6.63 -9.03
N THR A 124 -10.53 7.33 -8.65
CA THR A 124 -9.94 8.39 -9.48
C THR A 124 -9.07 7.83 -10.61
N ARG A 125 -9.54 7.97 -11.85
CA ARG A 125 -8.80 7.62 -13.08
C ARG A 125 -7.38 8.19 -13.08
N GLY A 126 -6.40 7.36 -13.41
CA GLY A 126 -5.04 7.80 -13.74
C GLY A 126 -3.96 7.43 -12.72
N ASP A 127 -4.29 6.96 -11.52
CA ASP A 127 -3.32 6.48 -10.51
C ASP A 127 -3.47 4.95 -10.26
N TYR A 128 -3.76 4.22 -11.33
CA TYR A 128 -4.11 2.78 -11.35
C TYR A 128 -3.15 1.87 -10.54
N ASN A 129 -1.86 2.19 -10.44
CA ASN A 129 -0.90 1.41 -9.65
C ASN A 129 -1.14 1.48 -8.14
N GLN A 130 -1.82 2.52 -7.63
CA GLN A 130 -2.14 2.65 -6.21
C GLN A 130 -3.22 1.66 -5.77
N TYR A 131 -4.14 1.29 -6.67
CA TYR A 131 -5.21 0.32 -6.44
C TYR A 131 -4.65 -1.07 -6.15
N ALA A 132 -3.63 -1.48 -6.93
CA ALA A 132 -2.95 -2.76 -6.79
C ALA A 132 -2.08 -2.87 -5.51
N LEU A 133 -1.92 -1.77 -4.76
CA LEU A 133 -0.98 -1.60 -3.66
C LEU A 133 -1.62 -1.28 -2.30
N SER A 134 -2.95 -1.36 -2.18
CA SER A 134 -3.67 -1.17 -0.91
C SER A 134 -3.13 -2.07 0.20
N ASP A 135 -2.89 -1.52 1.39
CA ASP A 135 -2.51 -2.27 2.59
C ASP A 135 -3.68 -3.13 3.11
N TYR A 136 -4.94 -2.74 2.81
CA TYR A 136 -6.15 -3.35 3.37
C TYR A 136 -6.47 -4.74 2.78
N ASP A 137 -6.16 -5.00 1.50
CA ASP A 137 -6.46 -6.29 0.84
C ASP A 137 -5.35 -7.35 0.97
N ARG A 138 -4.15 -6.96 1.43
CA ARG A 138 -2.94 -7.83 1.47
C ARG A 138 -3.21 -9.22 2.03
N LYS A 139 -3.99 -9.31 3.12
CA LYS A 139 -4.34 -10.59 3.74
C LYS A 139 -5.16 -11.51 2.82
N ILE A 140 -6.13 -10.96 2.08
CA ILE A 140 -7.00 -11.74 1.18
C ILE A 140 -6.23 -12.14 -0.09
N LEU A 141 -5.46 -11.21 -0.66
CA LEU A 141 -4.64 -11.49 -1.84
C LEU A 141 -3.51 -12.48 -1.52
N GLY A 142 -2.88 -12.36 -0.35
CA GLY A 142 -1.91 -13.32 0.16
C GLY A 142 -2.50 -14.73 0.30
N GLN A 143 -3.73 -14.87 0.81
CA GLN A 143 -4.42 -16.18 0.89
C GLN A 143 -4.73 -16.79 -0.48
N LEU A 144 -4.98 -15.97 -1.51
CA LEU A 144 -5.11 -16.43 -2.90
C LEU A 144 -3.75 -16.88 -3.46
N VAL A 145 -2.71 -16.05 -3.31
CA VAL A 145 -1.34 -16.35 -3.74
C VAL A 145 -0.77 -17.60 -3.07
N ASP A 146 -0.98 -17.78 -1.76
CA ASP A 146 -0.51 -18.97 -1.04
C ASP A 146 -1.23 -20.24 -1.52
N SER A 147 -2.49 -20.16 -1.94
CA SER A 147 -3.15 -21.30 -2.60
C SER A 147 -2.49 -21.66 -3.92
N PHE A 148 -2.10 -20.67 -4.74
CA PHE A 148 -1.33 -20.92 -5.97
C PHE A 148 0.06 -21.52 -5.68
N ARG A 149 0.76 -21.07 -4.63
CA ARG A 149 2.03 -21.65 -4.16
C ARG A 149 1.85 -23.11 -3.69
N GLU A 150 0.84 -23.39 -2.88
CA GLU A 150 0.51 -24.75 -2.41
C GLU A 150 0.17 -25.69 -3.58
N GLN A 151 -0.64 -25.24 -4.54
CA GLN A 151 -0.94 -25.97 -5.76
C GLN A 151 0.32 -26.25 -6.58
N GLY A 152 1.24 -25.28 -6.68
CA GLY A 152 2.54 -25.45 -7.33
C GLY A 152 3.40 -26.53 -6.68
N ILE A 153 3.56 -26.48 -5.35
CA ILE A 153 4.29 -27.48 -4.57
C ILE A 153 3.69 -28.88 -4.75
N GLN A 154 2.37 -29.01 -4.71
CA GLN A 154 1.68 -30.30 -4.88
C GLN A 154 1.87 -30.91 -6.28
N ASN A 155 2.24 -30.10 -7.29
CA ASN A 155 2.34 -30.53 -8.68
C ASN A 155 3.77 -30.45 -9.25
N ASN A 156 4.75 -30.05 -8.43
CA ASN A 156 6.15 -29.79 -8.79
C ASN A 156 6.33 -28.69 -9.85
N TYR A 157 5.48 -27.66 -9.82
CA TYR A 157 5.68 -26.44 -10.63
C TYR A 157 6.82 -25.59 -10.06
N THR A 158 7.60 -25.00 -10.96
CA THR A 158 8.54 -23.92 -10.66
C THR A 158 7.81 -22.60 -10.35
N ASP A 159 8.49 -21.63 -9.75
CA ASP A 159 7.87 -20.34 -9.42
C ASP A 159 7.37 -19.60 -10.68
N ASP A 160 8.10 -19.71 -11.81
CA ASP A 160 7.68 -19.21 -13.14
C ASP A 160 6.36 -19.86 -13.61
N GLU A 161 6.19 -21.16 -13.37
CA GLU A 161 4.96 -21.90 -13.70
C GLU A 161 3.80 -21.54 -12.76
N VAL A 162 4.07 -21.15 -11.51
CA VAL A 162 3.04 -20.59 -10.61
C VAL A 162 2.60 -19.20 -11.07
N VAL A 163 3.55 -18.35 -11.50
CA VAL A 163 3.24 -17.05 -12.14
C VAL A 163 2.39 -17.22 -13.40
N LEU A 164 2.77 -18.16 -14.28
CA LEU A 164 2.00 -18.47 -15.48
C LEU A 164 0.60 -19.02 -15.15
N ASN A 165 0.44 -19.78 -14.06
CA ASN A 165 -0.87 -20.24 -13.58
C ASN A 165 -1.76 -19.07 -13.12
N ILE A 166 -1.21 -18.10 -12.37
CA ILE A 166 -1.95 -16.88 -11.97
C ILE A 166 -2.33 -16.03 -13.20
N ILE A 167 -1.42 -15.82 -14.14
CA ILE A 167 -1.72 -15.11 -15.40
C ILE A 167 -2.84 -15.83 -16.16
N THR A 168 -2.81 -17.16 -16.23
CA THR A 168 -3.83 -17.97 -16.91
C THR A 168 -5.18 -17.95 -16.19
N PHE A 169 -5.19 -17.87 -14.85
CA PHE A 169 -6.39 -17.68 -14.04
C PHE A 169 -7.05 -16.32 -14.34
N ILE A 170 -6.28 -15.23 -14.38
CA ILE A 170 -6.81 -13.88 -14.67
C ILE A 170 -7.29 -13.79 -16.12
N GLN A 171 -6.51 -14.30 -17.08
CA GLN A 171 -6.93 -14.40 -18.50
C GLN A 171 -8.21 -15.22 -18.71
N ALA A 172 -8.64 -16.04 -17.74
CA ALA A 172 -9.87 -16.82 -17.79
C ALA A 172 -11.07 -16.14 -17.11
N MET A 173 -10.88 -14.98 -16.46
CA MET A 173 -11.97 -14.19 -15.91
C MET A 173 -12.80 -13.54 -17.05
N PRO A 174 -14.14 -13.45 -16.93
CA PRO A 174 -14.97 -12.74 -17.89
C PRO A 174 -14.57 -11.27 -18.05
N TYR A 175 -14.34 -10.84 -19.29
CA TYR A 175 -14.18 -9.43 -19.62
C TYR A 175 -15.53 -8.70 -19.51
N THR A 176 -15.61 -7.68 -18.67
CA THR A 176 -16.82 -6.88 -18.43
C THR A 176 -16.48 -5.40 -18.39
N SER A 177 -16.91 -4.65 -19.41
CA SER A 177 -16.66 -3.21 -19.51
C SER A 177 -17.53 -2.40 -18.55
N ASP A 178 -16.97 -1.38 -17.90
CA ASP A 178 -17.64 -0.61 -16.85
C ASP A 178 -19.05 -0.10 -17.16
N SER A 179 -19.30 0.35 -18.38
CA SER A 179 -20.61 0.88 -18.80
C SER A 179 -21.75 -0.16 -18.73
N VAL A 180 -21.41 -1.45 -18.60
CA VAL A 180 -22.35 -2.56 -18.38
C VAL A 180 -22.54 -2.88 -16.89
N THR A 181 -21.52 -2.63 -16.05
CA THR A 181 -21.47 -3.09 -14.64
C THR A 181 -21.66 -2.00 -13.59
N THR A 182 -21.16 -0.79 -13.83
CA THR A 182 -21.08 0.30 -12.83
C THR A 182 -21.95 1.51 -13.19
N GLY A 183 -22.32 1.64 -14.47
CA GLY A 183 -23.06 2.79 -15.01
C GLY A 183 -22.18 4.00 -15.33
N TYR A 184 -20.85 3.84 -15.29
CA TYR A 184 -19.86 4.84 -15.68
C TYR A 184 -18.98 4.32 -16.84
N ASP A 185 -18.40 5.21 -17.64
CA ASP A 185 -17.52 4.86 -18.77
C ASP A 185 -16.02 4.96 -18.37
N GLU A 186 -15.58 4.38 -17.24
CA GLU A 186 -14.59 5.07 -16.38
C GLU A 186 -14.50 4.70 -14.88
N TYR A 187 -14.50 3.43 -14.46
CA TYR A 187 -14.47 3.00 -13.05
C TYR A 187 -13.41 1.89 -12.79
N PRO A 188 -12.10 2.23 -12.78
CA PRO A 188 -11.07 1.26 -12.42
C PRO A 188 -11.27 0.72 -11.00
N ARG A 189 -11.36 -0.60 -10.87
CA ARG A 189 -11.62 -1.34 -9.63
C ARG A 189 -10.38 -1.55 -8.78
N TYR A 190 -10.58 -1.73 -7.48
CA TYR A 190 -9.58 -2.35 -6.61
C TYR A 190 -9.57 -3.89 -6.81
N PRO A 191 -8.46 -4.60 -6.49
CA PRO A 191 -8.37 -6.06 -6.67
C PRO A 191 -9.51 -6.86 -6.04
N ILE A 192 -10.01 -6.42 -4.88
CA ILE A 192 -11.14 -7.04 -4.17
C ILE A 192 -12.48 -6.82 -4.86
N GLU A 193 -12.70 -5.68 -5.53
CA GLU A 193 -13.92 -5.46 -6.32
C GLU A 193 -13.91 -6.35 -7.57
N THR A 194 -12.77 -6.39 -8.29
CA THR A 194 -12.57 -7.29 -9.45
C THR A 194 -12.82 -8.77 -9.07
N LEU A 195 -12.40 -9.17 -7.87
CA LEU A 195 -12.61 -10.52 -7.33
C LEU A 195 -14.02 -10.78 -6.76
N ALA A 196 -14.79 -9.74 -6.45
CA ALA A 196 -16.18 -9.85 -5.96
C ALA A 196 -17.20 -9.82 -7.10
N ASP A 197 -17.00 -8.93 -8.08
CA ASP A 197 -17.75 -8.87 -9.34
C ASP A 197 -17.46 -10.10 -10.21
N GLY A 198 -16.27 -10.69 -10.07
CA GLY A 198 -15.86 -11.89 -10.77
C GLY A 198 -15.28 -11.66 -12.16
N GLY A 199 -14.95 -10.41 -12.49
CA GLY A 199 -14.52 -9.94 -13.80
C GLY A 199 -14.18 -8.45 -13.77
N GLY A 200 -13.79 -7.91 -14.93
CA GLY A 200 -13.43 -6.50 -15.13
C GLY A 200 -12.99 -6.29 -16.57
N ASP A 201 -12.50 -5.10 -16.91
CA ASP A 201 -11.88 -4.81 -18.21
C ASP A 201 -10.35 -4.68 -18.09
N CYS A 202 -9.70 -3.80 -18.88
CA CYS A 202 -8.26 -3.90 -19.13
C CYS A 202 -7.39 -3.31 -18.00
N GLU A 203 -7.88 -2.25 -17.37
CA GLU A 203 -7.37 -1.72 -16.11
C GLU A 203 -7.50 -2.76 -14.99
N ASP A 204 -8.71 -3.21 -14.69
CA ASP A 204 -9.01 -4.13 -13.58
C ASP A 204 -8.19 -5.43 -13.64
N SER A 205 -8.18 -6.08 -14.80
CA SER A 205 -7.43 -7.32 -15.01
C SER A 205 -5.93 -7.11 -14.84
N SER A 206 -5.42 -5.92 -15.21
CA SER A 206 -4.01 -5.55 -15.04
C SER A 206 -3.67 -5.16 -13.60
N ILE A 207 -4.57 -4.46 -12.90
CA ILE A 207 -4.47 -4.07 -11.49
C ILE A 207 -4.43 -5.32 -10.60
N LEU A 208 -5.37 -6.25 -10.79
CA LEU A 208 -5.42 -7.53 -10.07
C LEU A 208 -4.16 -8.37 -10.32
N ALA A 209 -3.70 -8.43 -11.56
CA ALA A 209 -2.48 -9.18 -11.90
C ALA A 209 -1.21 -8.55 -11.31
N ALA A 210 -1.10 -7.21 -11.33
CA ALA A 210 -0.01 -6.48 -10.68
C ALA A 210 -0.02 -6.71 -9.16
N ALA A 211 -1.20 -6.69 -8.52
CA ALA A 211 -1.34 -6.91 -7.09
C ALA A 211 -0.88 -8.33 -6.68
N LEU A 212 -1.40 -9.37 -7.35
CA LEU A 212 -1.10 -10.76 -7.03
C LEU A 212 0.37 -11.14 -7.32
N LEU A 213 0.95 -10.68 -8.43
CA LEU A 213 2.35 -10.97 -8.72
C LEU A 213 3.32 -10.13 -7.86
N SER A 214 2.95 -8.92 -7.44
CA SER A 214 3.74 -8.17 -6.46
C SER A 214 3.70 -8.83 -5.08
N GLU A 215 2.56 -9.37 -4.66
CA GLU A 215 2.41 -10.17 -3.43
C GLU A 215 3.17 -11.51 -3.49
N MET A 216 3.37 -12.07 -4.69
CA MET A 216 4.31 -13.17 -4.90
C MET A 216 5.78 -12.78 -4.70
N GLY A 217 6.12 -11.49 -4.82
CA GLY A 217 7.49 -10.96 -4.79
C GLY A 217 8.07 -10.63 -6.17
N TYR A 218 7.29 -10.70 -7.24
CA TYR A 218 7.74 -10.36 -8.60
C TYR A 218 7.67 -8.86 -8.85
N GLY A 219 8.73 -8.29 -9.43
CA GLY A 219 8.71 -6.90 -9.86
C GLY A 219 7.72 -6.71 -11.02
N THR A 220 6.72 -5.85 -10.85
CA THR A 220 5.76 -5.51 -11.92
C THR A 220 5.59 -4.01 -12.12
N VAL A 221 4.99 -3.65 -13.26
CA VAL A 221 4.54 -2.30 -13.63
C VAL A 221 3.21 -2.43 -14.39
N LEU A 222 2.37 -1.39 -14.35
CA LEU A 222 1.26 -1.27 -15.29
C LEU A 222 1.74 -0.54 -16.56
N LEU A 223 1.31 -1.03 -17.72
CA LEU A 223 1.64 -0.50 -19.04
C LEU A 223 0.38 0.11 -19.66
N VAL A 224 0.28 1.44 -19.63
CA VAL A 224 -0.91 2.17 -20.10
C VAL A 224 -0.68 2.69 -21.53
N PHE A 225 -1.59 2.33 -22.43
CA PHE A 225 -1.63 2.75 -23.83
C PHE A 225 -2.89 3.58 -24.09
N PRO A 226 -3.00 4.27 -25.25
CA PRO A 226 -4.25 4.92 -25.65
C PRO A 226 -5.37 3.88 -25.85
N GLY A 227 -6.26 3.74 -24.87
CA GLY A 227 -7.40 2.82 -24.91
C GLY A 227 -7.07 1.34 -24.68
N HIS A 228 -5.96 1.03 -24.00
CA HIS A 228 -5.64 -0.32 -23.50
C HIS A 228 -4.71 -0.25 -22.29
N MET A 229 -4.82 -1.19 -21.37
CA MET A 229 -3.85 -1.42 -20.30
C MET A 229 -3.43 -2.89 -20.30
N ALA A 230 -2.14 -3.11 -20.04
CA ALA A 230 -1.57 -4.44 -19.86
C ALA A 230 -0.61 -4.45 -18.66
N LEU A 231 -0.21 -5.64 -18.24
CA LEU A 231 0.80 -5.83 -17.20
C LEU A 231 2.20 -5.88 -17.82
N GLY A 232 3.20 -5.35 -17.11
CA GLY A 232 4.61 -5.60 -17.37
C GLY A 232 5.24 -6.37 -16.22
N VAL A 233 5.82 -7.55 -16.48
CA VAL A 233 6.47 -8.40 -15.47
C VAL A 233 7.99 -8.42 -15.67
N ALA A 234 8.77 -8.17 -14.62
CA ALA A 234 10.23 -8.16 -14.68
C ALA A 234 10.77 -9.53 -15.11
N GLY A 235 11.65 -9.54 -16.11
CA GLY A 235 12.27 -10.76 -16.64
C GLY A 235 13.75 -10.59 -16.92
N SER A 236 14.48 -11.71 -17.01
CA SER A 236 15.90 -11.75 -17.33
C SER A 236 16.19 -11.44 -18.80
N ASP A 237 17.39 -10.91 -19.10
CA ASP A 237 17.76 -10.42 -20.44
C ASP A 237 17.71 -11.46 -21.57
N ASN A 238 17.63 -12.75 -21.25
CA ASN A 238 17.51 -13.86 -22.19
C ASN A 238 16.05 -14.28 -22.49
N LEU A 239 15.05 -13.68 -21.84
CA LEU A 239 13.64 -13.87 -22.21
C LEU A 239 13.35 -13.20 -23.56
N THR A 240 12.62 -13.90 -24.42
CA THR A 240 12.28 -13.46 -25.78
C THR A 240 10.86 -12.94 -25.87
N GLY A 241 10.69 -11.71 -26.38
CA GLY A 241 9.38 -11.12 -26.60
C GLY A 241 9.42 -9.60 -26.54
N SER A 242 8.25 -8.98 -26.49
CA SER A 242 8.07 -7.54 -26.31
C SER A 242 8.24 -7.16 -24.84
N TYR A 243 9.03 -6.14 -24.55
CA TYR A 243 9.26 -5.62 -23.20
C TYR A 243 9.40 -4.10 -23.23
N TYR A 244 9.29 -3.50 -22.05
CA TYR A 244 9.51 -2.07 -21.81
C TYR A 244 10.57 -1.93 -20.72
N GLU A 245 11.57 -1.07 -20.93
CA GLU A 245 12.66 -0.87 -19.98
C GLU A 245 12.34 0.28 -19.01
N TYR A 246 12.44 0.01 -17.71
CA TYR A 246 12.27 1.01 -16.66
C TYR A 246 13.35 0.84 -15.58
N LYS A 247 14.07 1.92 -15.27
CA LYS A 247 15.22 1.94 -14.33
C LYS A 247 16.29 0.85 -14.59
N GLY A 248 16.44 0.41 -15.85
CA GLY A 248 17.39 -0.64 -16.24
C GLY A 248 16.88 -2.09 -16.10
N VAL A 249 15.60 -2.28 -15.75
CA VAL A 249 14.95 -3.60 -15.70
C VAL A 249 13.99 -3.74 -16.89
N ARG A 250 13.94 -4.93 -17.50
CA ARG A 250 13.02 -5.28 -18.58
C ARG A 250 11.72 -5.84 -18.02
N TYR A 251 10.62 -5.14 -18.29
CA TYR A 251 9.27 -5.59 -17.97
C TYR A 251 8.60 -6.12 -19.24
N TYR A 252 8.48 -7.44 -19.34
CA TYR A 252 7.88 -8.13 -20.47
C TYR A 252 6.36 -7.96 -20.47
N TYR A 253 5.79 -7.69 -21.65
CA TYR A 253 4.36 -7.47 -21.82
C TYR A 253 3.57 -8.73 -21.48
N VAL A 254 2.52 -8.59 -20.66
CA VAL A 254 1.59 -9.66 -20.32
C VAL A 254 0.18 -9.17 -20.62
N GLU A 255 -0.48 -9.83 -21.56
CA GLU A 255 -1.90 -9.63 -21.79
C GLU A 255 -2.71 -10.26 -20.67
N THR A 256 -3.68 -9.52 -20.13
CA THR A 256 -4.55 -9.96 -19.04
C THR A 256 -6.00 -10.15 -19.49
N THR A 257 -6.40 -9.54 -20.61
CA THR A 257 -7.81 -9.45 -21.05
C THR A 257 -8.35 -10.64 -21.85
N ILE A 258 -7.47 -11.51 -22.37
CA ILE A 258 -7.85 -12.64 -23.25
C ILE A 258 -7.02 -13.90 -22.98
N PRO A 259 -7.61 -15.12 -23.07
CA PRO A 259 -6.87 -16.38 -22.97
C PRO A 259 -5.82 -16.58 -24.08
N GLY A 260 -4.59 -16.90 -23.68
CA GLY A 260 -3.61 -17.58 -24.54
C GLY A 260 -2.39 -16.79 -25.05
N PRO A 261 -2.33 -15.44 -25.06
CA PRO A 261 -1.07 -14.74 -25.31
C PRO A 261 -0.07 -15.06 -24.20
N LYS A 262 1.17 -15.37 -24.61
CA LYS A 262 2.27 -15.64 -23.67
C LYS A 262 2.91 -14.36 -23.15
N ILE A 263 3.69 -14.47 -22.08
CA ILE A 263 4.61 -13.39 -21.66
C ILE A 263 5.48 -12.97 -22.86
N GLY A 264 5.53 -11.67 -23.13
CA GLY A 264 6.20 -11.07 -24.29
C GLY A 264 5.37 -11.02 -25.59
N GLN A 265 4.16 -11.57 -25.62
CA GLN A 265 3.31 -11.60 -26.81
C GLN A 265 2.24 -10.49 -26.77
N VAL A 266 2.42 -9.45 -27.57
CA VAL A 266 1.43 -8.38 -27.76
C VAL A 266 0.34 -8.85 -28.76
N PRO A 267 -0.96 -8.75 -28.45
CA PRO A 267 -2.03 -9.09 -29.39
C PRO A 267 -2.09 -8.13 -30.60
N PRO A 268 -2.58 -8.60 -31.77
CA PRO A 268 -2.84 -7.74 -32.91
C PRO A 268 -3.87 -6.64 -32.58
N GLY A 269 -3.47 -5.38 -32.75
CA GLY A 269 -4.33 -4.20 -32.51
C GLY A 269 -3.79 -3.26 -31.43
N VAL A 270 -3.02 -3.76 -30.46
CA VAL A 270 -2.40 -2.94 -29.42
C VAL A 270 -1.24 -2.13 -30.02
N GLN A 271 -1.26 -0.81 -29.84
CA GLN A 271 -0.22 0.10 -30.35
C GLN A 271 0.98 0.16 -29.41
N SER A 272 1.92 -0.78 -29.59
CA SER A 272 3.08 -1.00 -28.71
C SER A 272 4.21 0.05 -28.76
N SER A 273 4.07 1.14 -29.51
CA SER A 273 5.18 2.07 -29.79
C SER A 273 5.61 2.94 -28.60
N SER A 274 4.74 3.16 -27.61
CA SER A 274 5.12 3.77 -26.31
C SER A 274 4.04 3.57 -25.25
N ALA A 275 4.34 2.77 -24.21
CA ALA A 275 3.52 2.69 -23.01
C ALA A 275 3.88 3.81 -22.02
N LYS A 276 2.90 4.37 -21.30
CA LYS A 276 3.15 5.07 -20.04
C LYS A 276 3.32 4.00 -18.95
N ILE A 277 4.53 3.91 -18.39
CA ILE A 277 4.88 2.94 -17.35
C ILE A 277 4.49 3.50 -15.98
N TYR A 278 3.70 2.76 -15.24
CA TYR A 278 3.37 3.04 -13.84
C TYR A 278 4.07 2.02 -12.92
N PRO A 279 5.06 2.46 -12.11
CA PRO A 279 5.81 1.55 -11.26
C PRO A 279 5.03 1.14 -10.02
N MET A 280 5.21 -0.09 -9.55
CA MET A 280 4.61 -0.55 -8.29
C MET A 280 5.34 0.05 -7.08
N VAL A 281 4.96 1.29 -6.74
CA VAL A 281 5.44 2.07 -5.60
C VAL A 281 4.24 2.74 -4.93
N GLN A 282 4.06 2.51 -3.63
CA GLN A 282 3.04 3.17 -2.81
C GLN A 282 3.35 4.67 -2.69
N VAL A 283 2.36 5.52 -2.93
CA VAL A 283 2.42 6.97 -2.75
C VAL A 283 1.21 7.40 -1.91
N PRO A 284 1.37 7.57 -0.60
CA PRO A 284 0.32 8.00 0.31
C PRO A 284 -0.36 9.31 -0.16
N GLN A 285 -1.68 9.41 0.00
CA GLN A 285 -2.50 10.52 -0.50
C GLN A 285 -3.17 11.26 0.65
N LEU A 286 -2.46 12.22 1.22
CA LEU A 286 -2.93 13.00 2.37
C LEU A 286 -3.96 14.03 1.95
N THR A 287 -5.20 13.89 2.42
CA THR A 287 -6.24 14.91 2.34
C THR A 287 -6.46 15.59 3.68
N ALA A 288 -6.87 16.86 3.66
CA ALA A 288 -7.19 17.60 4.88
C ALA A 288 -8.43 18.47 4.73
N ASN A 289 -9.25 18.49 5.78
CA ASN A 289 -10.35 19.43 5.96
C ASN A 289 -9.91 20.52 6.96
N VAL A 290 -9.82 21.76 6.48
CA VAL A 290 -9.41 22.92 7.28
C VAL A 290 -10.66 23.66 7.76
N THR A 291 -10.75 23.92 9.06
CA THR A 291 -11.83 24.71 9.67
C THR A 291 -11.28 25.76 10.61
N SER A 292 -12.05 26.84 10.85
CA SER A 292 -11.64 27.94 11.74
C SER A 292 -12.75 28.34 12.71
N THR A 293 -12.42 28.46 13.99
CA THR A 293 -13.31 28.97 15.03
C THR A 293 -12.77 30.31 15.53
N PHE A 294 -13.61 31.35 15.59
CA PHE A 294 -13.25 32.61 16.24
C PHE A 294 -13.15 32.42 17.76
N VAL A 295 -12.04 32.88 18.35
CA VAL A 295 -11.75 32.72 19.79
C VAL A 295 -12.11 34.00 20.55
N ASN A 296 -11.46 35.11 20.21
CA ASN A 296 -11.66 36.43 20.80
C ASN A 296 -11.02 37.52 19.91
N ALA A 297 -11.10 38.77 20.34
CA ALA A 297 -10.40 39.89 19.72
C ALA A 297 -9.92 40.90 20.78
N ASP A 298 -8.86 41.64 20.47
CA ASP A 298 -8.38 42.79 21.24
C ASP A 298 -8.58 44.11 20.44
N SER A 299 -7.78 45.14 20.69
CA SER A 299 -7.83 46.41 19.96
C SER A 299 -7.13 46.38 18.59
N HIS A 300 -6.27 45.40 18.33
CA HIS A 300 -5.43 45.27 17.13
C HIS A 300 -5.72 44.00 16.33
N TYR A 301 -6.05 42.89 17.00
CA TYR A 301 -6.21 41.56 16.38
C TYR A 301 -7.53 40.87 16.70
N ALA A 302 -7.98 40.02 15.77
CA ALA A 302 -8.93 38.94 16.00
C ALA A 302 -8.18 37.60 15.95
N TYR A 303 -8.51 36.67 16.85
CA TYR A 303 -7.82 35.40 17.03
C TYR A 303 -8.72 34.23 16.60
N TYR A 304 -8.12 33.29 15.87
CA TYR A 304 -8.81 32.13 15.29
C TYR A 304 -8.08 30.86 15.65
N GLU A 305 -8.84 29.86 16.10
CA GLU A 305 -8.38 28.51 16.32
C GLU A 305 -8.62 27.72 15.03
N ILE A 306 -7.54 27.31 14.38
CA ILE A 306 -7.54 26.56 13.12
C ILE A 306 -7.33 25.08 13.43
N TYR A 307 -8.17 24.24 12.83
CA TYR A 307 -8.03 22.78 12.85
C TYR A 307 -7.85 22.29 11.42
N CYS A 308 -6.83 21.46 11.20
CA CYS A 308 -6.69 20.65 9.99
C CYS A 308 -6.91 19.19 10.40
N ASN A 309 -8.08 18.63 10.05
CA ASN A 309 -8.31 17.19 10.19
C ASN A 309 -7.74 16.50 8.95
N ILE A 310 -6.83 15.55 9.14
CA ILE A 310 -5.99 14.97 8.09
C ILE A 310 -6.24 13.46 8.00
N THR A 311 -6.34 12.95 6.78
CA THR A 311 -6.54 11.52 6.46
C THR A 311 -5.56 11.12 5.36
N ASN A 312 -4.90 9.97 5.49
CA ASN A 312 -4.24 9.33 4.35
C ASN A 312 -5.26 8.46 3.60
N GLN A 313 -5.64 8.84 2.38
CA GLN A 313 -6.60 8.09 1.55
C GLN A 313 -5.92 7.20 0.50
N GLY A 314 -4.58 7.18 0.47
CA GLY A 314 -3.77 6.39 -0.44
C GLY A 314 -3.05 5.24 0.25
N PRO A 315 -2.47 4.31 -0.53
CA PRO A 315 -1.84 3.12 -0.02
C PRO A 315 -0.51 3.40 0.68
N GLY A 316 -0.16 2.53 1.62
CA GLY A 316 1.09 2.61 2.36
C GLY A 316 1.07 3.67 3.47
N THR A 317 2.11 3.63 4.29
CA THR A 317 2.26 4.57 5.41
C THR A 317 2.92 5.88 4.97
N ALA A 318 2.23 7.00 5.18
CA ALA A 318 2.79 8.34 5.12
C ALA A 318 3.76 8.57 6.28
N GLN A 319 4.97 9.05 5.97
CA GLN A 319 6.07 9.18 6.93
C GLN A 319 6.35 10.64 7.29
N ASN A 320 6.57 10.90 8.58
CA ASN A 320 6.94 12.20 9.16
C ASN A 320 5.99 13.35 8.76
N VAL A 321 4.69 13.05 8.71
CA VAL A 321 3.63 14.00 8.35
C VAL A 321 3.65 15.20 9.29
N SER A 322 3.78 16.38 8.69
CA SER A 322 3.79 17.68 9.35
C SER A 322 2.78 18.62 8.66
N ALA A 323 2.25 19.58 9.42
CA ALA A 323 1.27 20.54 8.96
C ALA A 323 1.72 21.97 9.28
N TYR A 324 1.91 22.76 8.23
CA TYR A 324 2.29 24.16 8.32
C TYR A 324 1.05 25.05 8.18
N ILE A 325 0.68 25.74 9.27
CA ILE A 325 -0.58 26.49 9.44
C ILE A 325 -0.31 28.00 9.50
N TYR A 326 -0.97 28.76 8.62
CA TYR A 326 -0.82 30.21 8.52
C TYR A 326 -2.08 30.93 8.01
N ALA A 327 -2.09 32.26 8.12
CA ALA A 327 -3.16 33.14 7.62
C ALA A 327 -2.59 34.10 6.59
N GLU A 328 -3.15 34.12 5.39
CA GLU A 328 -2.74 35.01 4.30
C GLU A 328 -3.54 36.31 4.31
N ALA A 329 -2.83 37.42 4.14
CA ALA A 329 -3.41 38.71 3.83
C ALA A 329 -3.91 38.77 2.37
N PRO A 330 -4.82 39.70 2.02
CA PRO A 330 -5.21 39.94 0.63
C PRO A 330 -3.99 40.26 -0.27
N PRO A 331 -3.92 39.73 -1.51
CA PRO A 331 -4.97 39.04 -2.27
C PRO A 331 -5.03 37.51 -2.06
N PHE A 332 -4.56 37.00 -0.91
CA PHE A 332 -4.37 35.58 -0.60
C PHE A 332 -3.22 34.97 -1.40
N ASP A 333 -2.04 35.41 -0.99
CA ASP A 333 -0.72 35.15 -1.56
C ASP A 333 0.16 34.65 -0.41
N SER A 334 0.77 33.47 -0.55
CA SER A 334 1.51 32.80 0.53
C SER A 334 2.78 33.55 0.95
N THR A 335 3.28 34.46 0.11
CA THR A 335 4.37 35.40 0.47
C THR A 335 3.91 36.50 1.45
N LYS A 336 2.60 36.63 1.68
CA LYS A 336 1.95 37.65 2.53
C LYS A 336 1.21 37.03 3.72
N ALA A 337 1.80 35.98 4.29
CA ALA A 337 1.30 35.36 5.51
C ALA A 337 1.60 36.21 6.78
N TRP A 338 0.60 36.39 7.64
CA TRP A 338 0.75 37.05 8.95
C TRP A 338 1.47 36.16 9.98
N THR A 339 1.89 36.75 11.10
CA THR A 339 2.53 36.06 12.24
C THR A 339 1.58 35.95 13.44
N PRO A 340 1.58 34.86 14.22
CA PRO A 340 2.45 33.69 14.08
C PRO A 340 2.04 32.77 12.92
N GLN A 341 3.02 32.00 12.47
CA GLN A 341 2.87 30.82 11.61
C GLN A 341 3.29 29.63 12.48
N HIS A 342 2.69 28.45 12.28
CA HIS A 342 3.00 27.28 13.09
C HIS A 342 3.38 26.11 12.19
N ASP A 343 4.49 25.46 12.51
CA ASP A 343 4.90 24.19 11.91
C ASP A 343 4.71 23.10 12.97
N ILE A 344 3.91 22.07 12.64
CA ILE A 344 3.42 21.06 13.59
C ILE A 344 3.71 19.68 13.03
N PHE A 345 4.73 19.01 13.58
CA PHE A 345 4.94 17.58 13.37
C PHE A 345 3.81 16.77 14.03
N ILE A 346 3.25 15.80 13.30
CA ILE A 346 2.12 14.97 13.75
C ILE A 346 2.54 13.51 13.91
N GLY A 347 3.32 12.97 12.96
CA GLY A 347 3.82 11.59 12.99
C GLY A 347 3.52 10.81 11.71
N ASN A 348 3.35 9.49 11.82
CA ASN A 348 3.10 8.60 10.69
C ASN A 348 1.62 8.24 10.59
N PHE A 349 1.11 8.13 9.36
CA PHE A 349 -0.29 7.77 9.08
C PHE A 349 -0.28 6.53 8.18
N SER A 350 -0.83 5.40 8.63
CA SER A 350 -1.10 4.24 7.76
C SER A 350 -2.06 4.61 6.63
N GLU A 351 -2.33 3.69 5.71
CA GLU A 351 -3.57 3.80 4.91
C GLU A 351 -4.80 3.96 5.82
N ASP A 352 -5.72 4.83 5.40
CA ASP A 352 -6.87 5.37 6.13
C ASP A 352 -6.58 5.95 7.54
N GLY A 353 -5.30 6.10 7.88
CA GLY A 353 -4.85 6.72 9.11
C GLY A 353 -5.35 8.16 9.21
N THR A 354 -5.79 8.55 10.40
CA THR A 354 -6.31 9.90 10.67
C THR A 354 -5.59 10.57 11.82
N GLY A 355 -5.56 11.90 11.77
CA GLY A 355 -4.93 12.75 12.77
C GLY A 355 -5.36 14.20 12.57
N TYR A 356 -4.81 15.12 13.35
CA TYR A 356 -5.07 16.54 13.17
C TYR A 356 -3.90 17.41 13.62
N ALA A 357 -3.82 18.59 13.02
CA ALA A 357 -3.00 19.69 13.51
C ALA A 357 -3.91 20.85 13.95
N LYS A 358 -3.47 21.58 14.97
CA LYS A 358 -4.26 22.64 15.61
C LYS A 358 -3.38 23.82 15.98
N ALA A 359 -3.75 25.03 15.57
CA ALA A 359 -2.99 26.25 15.86
C ALA A 359 -3.89 27.46 16.12
N THR A 360 -3.43 28.39 16.95
CA THR A 360 -4.07 29.71 17.09
C THR A 360 -3.35 30.73 16.23
N LEU A 361 -4.07 31.32 15.28
CA LEU A 361 -3.61 32.42 14.44
C LEU A 361 -4.23 33.74 14.89
N ARG A 362 -3.63 34.86 14.46
CA ARG A 362 -4.19 36.21 14.65
C ARG A 362 -4.22 36.97 13.33
N VAL A 363 -5.29 37.73 13.13
CA VAL A 363 -5.57 38.53 11.93
C VAL A 363 -5.74 39.98 12.38
N PRO A 364 -5.12 40.98 11.73
CA PRO A 364 -5.34 42.39 12.07
C PRO A 364 -6.81 42.77 11.93
N ARG A 365 -7.35 43.57 12.86
CA ARG A 365 -8.78 43.91 12.86
C ARG A 365 -9.16 44.72 11.63
N GLY A 366 -10.20 44.25 10.93
CA GLY A 366 -10.70 44.83 9.68
C GLY A 366 -10.15 44.18 8.41
N GLU A 367 -9.11 43.34 8.52
CA GLU A 367 -8.54 42.61 7.38
C GLU A 367 -9.26 41.27 7.10
N GLN A 368 -9.21 40.82 5.85
CA GLN A 368 -9.75 39.51 5.43
C GLN A 368 -8.66 38.44 5.40
N ALA A 369 -8.95 37.24 5.92
CA ALA A 369 -8.02 36.12 5.96
C ALA A 369 -8.43 34.97 5.04
N ARG A 370 -7.44 34.34 4.39
CA ARG A 370 -7.52 32.92 4.02
C ARG A 370 -6.62 32.14 4.97
N PHE A 371 -7.17 31.13 5.63
CA PHE A 371 -6.39 30.21 6.46
C PHE A 371 -5.90 29.06 5.57
N ALA A 372 -4.61 28.77 5.68
CA ALA A 372 -3.92 27.76 4.91
C ALA A 372 -3.34 26.70 5.84
N CYS A 373 -3.34 25.46 5.37
CA CYS A 373 -2.73 24.30 6.01
C CYS A 373 -2.02 23.47 4.95
N VAL A 374 -0.69 23.50 4.95
CA VAL A 374 0.14 22.77 3.99
C VAL A 374 0.59 21.48 4.65
N ILE A 375 0.16 20.34 4.10
CA ILE A 375 0.53 19.01 4.60
C ILE A 375 1.70 18.48 3.80
N TYR A 376 2.75 18.01 4.47
CA TYR A 376 3.96 17.48 3.85
C TYR A 376 4.63 16.40 4.72
N GLY A 377 5.56 15.65 4.14
CA GLY A 377 6.30 14.56 4.78
C GLY A 377 7.28 13.93 3.78
N ASP A 378 7.88 12.80 4.15
CA ASP A 378 9.07 12.29 3.45
C ASP A 378 8.78 11.55 2.14
N ASN A 379 7.60 10.95 2.00
CA ASN A 379 7.28 9.99 0.93
C ASN A 379 6.02 10.31 0.10
N PHE A 380 5.50 11.53 0.17
CA PHE A 380 4.33 11.99 -0.61
C PHE A 380 4.47 13.48 -0.99
N PRO A 381 3.82 13.93 -2.08
CA PRO A 381 3.89 15.34 -2.48
C PRO A 381 3.19 16.27 -1.49
N SER A 382 3.86 17.36 -1.12
CA SER A 382 3.27 18.42 -0.28
C SER A 382 2.05 19.05 -0.94
N LYS A 383 0.97 19.30 -0.17
CA LYS A 383 -0.29 19.81 -0.71
C LYS A 383 -0.99 20.80 0.22
N ASP A 384 -1.46 21.89 -0.38
CA ASP A 384 -2.11 23.00 0.30
C ASP A 384 -3.62 22.76 0.47
N TYR A 385 -4.14 23.02 1.66
CA TYR A 385 -5.56 23.04 1.96
C TYR A 385 -5.96 24.39 2.55
N TYR A 386 -7.10 24.92 2.11
CA TYR A 386 -7.47 26.33 2.35
C TYR A 386 -8.91 26.46 2.88
N PHE A 387 -9.08 27.27 3.94
CA PHE A 387 -10.39 27.72 4.41
C PHE A 387 -10.50 29.25 4.31
N LYS A 388 -11.49 29.75 3.58
CA LYS A 388 -11.78 31.19 3.50
C LYS A 388 -12.76 31.59 4.60
N SER A 389 -12.27 32.27 5.63
CA SER A 389 -13.09 32.75 6.74
C SER A 389 -13.33 34.25 6.61
N PHE A 390 -14.53 34.61 6.13
CA PHE A 390 -14.94 36.01 6.03
C PHE A 390 -15.53 36.48 7.36
N TYR A 391 -14.68 37.04 8.23
CA TYR A 391 -15.16 37.72 9.42
C TYR A 391 -15.53 39.17 9.09
N GLN A 392 -16.82 39.45 8.97
CA GLN A 392 -17.32 40.83 9.01
C GLN A 392 -17.40 41.28 10.48
N SER A 393 -16.86 42.46 10.75
CA SER A 393 -16.85 43.12 12.07
C SER A 393 -18.11 43.92 12.34
#